data_AF-A0A7Y5A4P1-F1
#
_entry.id   AF-A0A7Y5A4P1-F1
#
_cell.length_a   1.000
_cell.length_b   1.000
_cell.length_c   1.000
_cell.angle_alpha   90.00
_cell.angle_beta   90.00
_cell.angle_gamma   90.00
#
_symmetry.space_group_name_H-M   'P 1'
#
loop_
_entity.id
_entity.type
_entity.pdbx_description
1 polymer ?
#
loop_
_entity_poly.entity_id
_entity_poly.type
_entity_poly.pdbx_seq_one_letter_code
_entity_poly.pdbx_strand_id
1 'polypeptide(L)'
;YLKGVDHDLKNYKEYLTSNVGGAWYGNDYSTSEIQILKNEKKDVIISAIKNSNADFTFVVFTGHGFLYSKNDLTYICLSDGYLSEHDLITSAKRRVLILDCCRESEDMSESFLGDGGKISKSRDSLSFYSNSKVLEINTSRSVIHSRAKFDLALQLSNEGQFTGYACLIDQTSGDNPTSGGAFSSELINTGKNFGSIDRKDFWLPIRRAVNETIKTLKDDIFTDQIPTYITTPINMDLTHPFAITNMLNII
;
A
#
# COMPACT_ATOMS: atom_id res chain seq x y z
N TYR A 1 5.59 -12.10 15.45
CA TYR A 1 6.46 -12.27 14.26
C TYR A 1 5.60 -12.81 13.12
N LEU A 2 5.32 -11.97 12.14
CA LEU A 2 4.61 -12.33 10.90
C LEU A 2 5.66 -12.59 9.81
N LYS A 3 5.54 -13.75 9.14
CA LYS A 3 6.57 -14.21 8.20
C LYS A 3 6.42 -13.55 6.83
N GLY A 4 5.19 -13.25 6.43
CA GLY A 4 4.90 -12.67 5.12
C GLY A 4 5.27 -11.20 4.99
N VAL A 5 5.41 -10.45 6.09
CA VAL A 5 5.78 -9.02 6.05
C VAL A 5 7.05 -8.75 5.24
N ASP A 6 8.07 -9.60 5.35
CA ASP A 6 9.31 -9.45 4.58
C ASP A 6 9.08 -9.69 3.07
N HIS A 7 8.12 -10.55 2.72
CA HIS A 7 7.68 -10.78 1.35
C HIS A 7 6.86 -9.61 0.83
N ASP A 8 5.93 -9.05 1.61
CA ASP A 8 5.13 -7.90 1.18
C ASP A 8 5.99 -6.69 0.82
N LEU A 9 6.94 -6.33 1.68
CA LEU A 9 7.88 -5.22 1.40
C LEU A 9 8.65 -5.43 0.10
N LYS A 10 9.14 -6.66 -0.10
CA LYS A 10 9.85 -7.04 -1.32
C LYS A 10 8.93 -6.96 -2.54
N ASN A 11 7.75 -7.56 -2.45
CA ASN A 11 6.78 -7.66 -3.53
C ASN A 11 6.29 -6.28 -3.97
N TYR A 12 5.95 -5.38 -3.04
CA TYR A 12 5.56 -4.02 -3.40
C TYR A 12 6.72 -3.25 -4.01
N LYS A 13 7.93 -3.36 -3.47
CA LYS A 13 9.11 -2.69 -4.07
C LYS A 13 9.35 -3.17 -5.50
N GLU A 14 9.37 -4.48 -5.72
CA GLU A 14 9.53 -5.07 -7.04
C GLU A 14 8.38 -4.68 -7.98
N TYR A 15 7.15 -4.67 -7.48
CA TYR A 15 5.98 -4.28 -8.25
C TYR A 15 6.06 -2.82 -8.70
N LEU A 16 6.24 -1.88 -7.78
CA LEU A 16 6.26 -0.44 -8.09
C LEU A 16 7.46 -0.07 -8.96
N THR A 17 8.62 -0.70 -8.77
CA THR A 17 9.78 -0.48 -9.67
C THR A 17 9.65 -1.17 -11.02
N SER A 18 8.67 -2.07 -11.21
CA SER A 18 8.39 -2.70 -12.51
C SER A 18 7.71 -1.73 -13.48
N ASN A 19 7.81 -2.01 -14.79
CA ASN A 19 7.11 -1.26 -15.83
C ASN A 19 5.60 -1.17 -15.54
N VAL A 20 4.97 -2.27 -15.13
CA VAL A 20 3.53 -2.33 -14.87
C VAL A 20 3.14 -1.49 -13.65
N GLY A 21 3.94 -1.51 -12.58
CA GLY A 21 3.66 -0.75 -11.36
C GLY A 21 4.03 0.73 -11.42
N GLY A 22 4.51 1.21 -12.57
CA GLY A 22 4.79 2.63 -12.81
C GLY A 22 6.26 3.01 -12.91
N ALA A 23 7.17 2.04 -12.83
CA ALA A 23 8.61 2.24 -12.97
C ALA A 23 9.15 3.31 -12.01
N TRP A 24 8.76 3.21 -10.74
CA TRP A 24 9.22 4.10 -9.68
C TRP A 24 10.73 3.98 -9.48
N TYR A 25 11.38 5.09 -9.14
CA TYR A 25 12.81 5.10 -8.85
C TYR A 25 13.05 4.46 -7.48
N GLY A 26 13.54 3.22 -7.41
CA GLY A 26 13.70 2.50 -6.13
C GLY A 26 15.07 1.90 -5.88
N ASN A 27 16.03 2.15 -6.76
CA ASN A 27 17.30 1.41 -6.82
C ASN A 27 18.55 2.28 -6.57
N ASP A 28 18.44 3.61 -6.55
CA ASP A 28 19.54 4.53 -6.22
C ASP A 28 19.22 5.28 -4.92
N TYR A 29 20.15 5.29 -3.96
CA TYR A 29 19.95 5.94 -2.66
C TYR A 29 19.77 7.46 -2.75
N SER A 30 20.31 8.11 -3.78
CA SER A 30 20.22 9.57 -3.94
C SER A 30 18.92 10.03 -4.59
N THR A 31 18.21 9.14 -5.29
CA THR A 31 17.01 9.46 -6.06
C THR A 31 15.84 8.49 -5.84
N SER A 32 15.93 7.63 -4.82
CA SER A 32 14.85 6.70 -4.48
C SER A 32 13.59 7.44 -4.06
N GLU A 33 12.52 7.21 -4.81
CA GLU A 33 11.14 7.51 -4.46
C GLU A 33 10.57 6.53 -3.41
N ILE A 34 11.32 5.48 -3.09
CA ILE A 34 10.89 4.38 -2.23
C ILE A 34 11.70 4.37 -0.92
N GLN A 35 10.99 4.46 0.20
CA GLN A 35 11.54 4.30 1.54
C GLN A 35 10.89 3.10 2.24
N ILE A 36 11.71 2.14 2.69
CA ILE A 36 11.25 0.99 3.49
C ILE A 36 11.62 1.25 4.94
N LEU A 37 10.62 1.26 5.83
CA LEU A 37 10.74 1.46 7.26
C LEU A 37 10.36 0.14 7.96
N LYS A 38 11.37 -0.69 8.23
CA LYS A 38 11.18 -2.02 8.80
C LYS A 38 11.55 -2.02 10.28
N ASN A 39 10.59 -2.36 11.14
CA ASN A 39 10.74 -2.31 12.61
C ASN A 39 11.24 -0.95 13.11
N GLU A 40 10.86 0.12 12.41
CA GLU A 40 11.23 1.47 12.80
C GLU A 40 10.36 1.98 13.94
N LYS A 41 10.89 2.96 14.66
CA LYS A 41 10.20 3.61 15.77
C LYS A 41 9.12 4.57 15.28
N LYS A 42 8.17 4.85 16.16
CA LYS A 42 7.06 5.76 15.90
C LYS A 42 7.51 7.14 15.39
N ASP A 43 8.54 7.71 15.99
CA ASP A 43 9.07 9.04 15.64
C ASP A 43 9.71 9.07 14.24
N VAL A 44 10.43 8.01 13.86
CA VAL A 44 11.01 7.84 12.53
C VAL A 44 9.91 7.75 11.48
N ILE A 45 8.87 6.97 11.73
CA ILE A 45 7.72 6.82 10.83
C ILE A 45 6.98 8.16 10.65
N ILE A 46 6.62 8.82 11.76
CA ILE A 46 5.96 10.13 11.70
C ILE A 46 6.82 11.14 10.94
N SER A 47 8.13 11.14 11.17
CA SER A 47 9.04 12.05 10.48
C SER A 47 9.08 11.78 8.98
N ALA A 48 9.10 10.52 8.55
CA ALA A 48 9.04 10.16 7.13
C ALA A 48 7.73 10.63 6.48
N ILE A 49 6.59 10.40 7.14
CA ILE A 49 5.26 10.84 6.65
C ILE A 49 5.20 12.36 6.54
N LYS A 50 5.62 13.10 7.58
CA LYS A 50 5.54 14.57 7.62
C LYS A 50 6.52 15.26 6.67
N ASN A 51 7.72 14.69 6.50
CA ASN A 51 8.75 15.26 5.62
C ASN A 51 8.57 14.84 4.16
N SER A 52 7.59 13.99 3.86
CA SER A 52 7.25 13.68 2.48
C SER A 52 6.75 14.94 1.75
N ASN A 53 7.37 15.24 0.62
CA ASN A 53 7.03 16.38 -0.22
C ASN A 53 6.83 15.89 -1.66
N ALA A 54 5.58 15.56 -1.98
CA ALA A 54 5.22 15.01 -3.28
C ALA A 54 3.76 15.32 -3.65
N ASP A 55 3.48 15.32 -4.95
CA ASP A 55 2.13 15.51 -5.47
C ASP A 55 1.27 14.24 -5.34
N PHE A 56 1.93 13.09 -5.22
CA PHE A 56 1.32 11.78 -5.04
C PHE A 56 2.13 10.93 -4.06
N THR A 57 1.44 10.28 -3.12
CA THR A 57 2.05 9.31 -2.22
C THR A 57 1.26 8.01 -2.17
N PHE A 58 1.98 6.91 -2.15
CA PHE A 58 1.48 5.57 -1.92
C PHE A 58 2.13 5.06 -0.63
N VAL A 59 1.34 4.65 0.34
CA VAL A 59 1.81 4.19 1.66
C VAL A 59 1.24 2.82 1.89
N VAL A 60 2.08 1.85 2.26
CA VAL A 60 1.66 0.50 2.62
C VAL A 60 2.14 0.20 4.02
N PHE A 61 1.23 -0.20 4.89
CA PHE A 61 1.57 -0.88 6.13
C PHE A 61 1.28 -2.36 6.01
N THR A 62 2.19 -3.19 6.49
CA THR A 62 2.01 -4.62 6.66
C THR A 62 2.52 -5.03 8.05
N GLY A 63 1.66 -5.67 8.84
CA GLY A 63 2.01 -6.03 10.21
C GLY A 63 0.80 -6.20 11.11
N HIS A 64 1.04 -6.10 12.41
CA HIS A 64 -0.05 -6.15 13.38
C HIS A 64 -0.84 -4.84 13.42
N GLY A 65 -2.15 -4.97 13.60
CA GLY A 65 -3.07 -3.85 13.79
C GLY A 65 -4.36 -4.35 14.41
N PHE A 66 -5.17 -3.40 14.86
CA PHE A 66 -6.47 -3.63 15.49
C PHE A 66 -7.38 -2.43 15.23
N LEU A 67 -8.68 -2.60 15.44
CA LEU A 67 -9.62 -1.49 15.49
C LEU A 67 -9.72 -0.98 16.92
N TYR A 68 -9.50 0.31 17.14
CA TYR A 68 -9.69 0.87 18.48
C TYR A 68 -11.16 1.22 18.71
N SER A 69 -11.79 0.48 19.61
CA SER A 69 -13.21 0.55 19.97
C SER A 69 -13.74 1.96 20.28
N LYS A 70 -12.88 2.88 20.76
CA LYS A 70 -13.32 4.20 21.23
C LYS A 70 -13.46 5.25 20.13
N ASN A 71 -12.82 5.04 18.99
CA ASN A 71 -12.86 6.01 17.89
C ASN A 71 -13.03 5.37 16.50
N ASP A 72 -13.22 4.05 16.44
CA ASP A 72 -13.41 3.28 15.22
C ASP A 72 -12.28 3.46 14.18
N LEU A 73 -11.08 3.83 14.64
CA LEU A 73 -9.91 3.95 13.79
C LEU A 73 -9.09 2.68 13.82
N THR A 74 -8.50 2.35 12.68
CA THR A 74 -7.48 1.30 12.62
C THR A 74 -6.19 1.83 13.22
N TYR A 75 -5.64 1.09 14.18
CA TYR A 75 -4.32 1.34 14.74
C TYR A 75 -3.35 0.26 14.27
N ILE A 76 -2.14 0.69 13.93
CA ILE A 76 -1.02 -0.19 13.63
C ILE A 76 -0.14 -0.33 14.87
N CYS A 77 0.34 -1.55 15.10
CA CYS A 77 1.23 -1.87 16.20
C CYS A 77 2.68 -1.64 15.79
N LEU A 78 3.43 -0.97 16.65
CA LEU A 78 4.87 -0.78 16.53
C LEU A 78 5.56 -1.31 17.78
N SER A 79 6.88 -1.46 17.71
CA SER A 79 7.67 -1.93 18.85
C SER A 79 7.66 -0.98 20.05
N ASP A 80 7.36 0.30 19.84
CA ASP A 80 7.39 1.38 20.82
C ASP A 80 6.04 2.09 20.99
N GLY A 81 4.94 1.50 20.50
CA GLY A 81 3.58 2.00 20.71
C GLY A 81 2.67 1.78 19.50
N TYR A 82 1.75 2.71 19.30
CA TYR A 82 0.71 2.61 18.27
C TYR A 82 0.62 3.90 17.44
N LEU A 83 0.24 3.74 16.18
CA LEU A 83 -0.13 4.83 15.27
C LEU A 83 -1.53 4.58 14.73
N SER A 84 -2.35 5.61 14.67
CA SER A 84 -3.63 5.54 13.97
C SER A 84 -3.40 5.61 12.45
N GLU A 85 -4.36 5.11 11.67
CA GLU A 85 -4.37 5.29 10.21
C GLU A 85 -4.26 6.75 9.77
N HIS A 86 -4.69 7.71 10.60
CA HIS A 86 -4.57 9.13 10.34
C HIS A 86 -3.13 9.65 10.46
N ASP A 87 -2.31 9.04 11.31
CA ASP A 87 -0.90 9.40 11.45
C ASP A 87 -0.07 9.03 10.20
N LEU A 88 -0.62 8.20 9.33
CA LEU A 88 -0.01 7.76 8.07
C LEU A 88 -0.41 8.62 6.86
N ILE A 89 -1.21 9.66 7.08
CA ILE A 89 -1.67 10.57 6.03
C ILE A 89 -0.60 11.63 5.76
N THR A 90 -0.18 11.74 4.49
CA THR A 90 0.76 12.76 4.03
C THR A 90 0.07 14.07 3.65
N SER A 91 0.90 15.08 3.35
CA SER A 91 0.50 16.37 2.78
C SER A 91 0.14 16.29 1.29
N ALA A 92 0.37 15.16 0.62
CA ALA A 92 0.12 15.03 -0.81
C ALA A 92 -1.37 15.15 -1.14
N LYS A 93 -1.66 15.74 -2.30
CA LYS A 93 -3.06 15.95 -2.73
C LYS A 93 -3.71 14.68 -3.27
N ARG A 94 -2.90 13.74 -3.78
CA ARG A 94 -3.33 12.43 -4.25
C ARG A 94 -2.66 11.37 -3.37
N ARG A 95 -3.44 10.56 -2.67
CA ARG A 95 -2.92 9.62 -1.67
C ARG A 95 -3.54 8.25 -1.85
N VAL A 96 -2.71 7.23 -1.72
CA VAL A 96 -3.13 5.84 -1.52
C VAL A 96 -2.51 5.35 -0.23
N LEU A 97 -3.33 4.86 0.69
CA LEU A 97 -2.92 4.18 1.91
C LEU A 97 -3.46 2.75 1.85
N ILE A 98 -2.60 1.77 2.02
CA ILE A 98 -2.95 0.36 2.11
C ILE A 98 -2.57 -0.14 3.50
N LEU A 99 -3.53 -0.73 4.20
CA LEU A 99 -3.36 -1.30 5.53
C LEU A 99 -3.61 -2.81 5.44
N ASP A 100 -2.51 -3.57 5.40
CA ASP A 100 -2.53 -5.02 5.48
C ASP A 100 -2.28 -5.47 6.92
N CYS A 101 -3.35 -5.39 7.72
CA CYS A 101 -3.37 -5.76 9.12
C CYS A 101 -4.77 -6.19 9.57
N CYS A 102 -4.85 -6.84 10.73
CA CYS A 102 -6.12 -7.20 11.37
C CYS A 102 -6.88 -5.94 11.82
N ARG A 103 -8.20 -6.09 11.99
CA ARG A 103 -9.10 -5.03 12.47
C ARG A 103 -10.10 -5.54 13.49
N GLU A 104 -9.67 -6.53 14.28
CA GLU A 104 -10.40 -6.98 15.47
C GLU A 104 -10.47 -5.83 16.48
N SER A 105 -11.64 -5.62 17.09
CA SER A 105 -11.83 -4.56 18.08
C SER A 105 -11.04 -4.84 19.36
N GLU A 106 -10.18 -3.90 19.77
CA GLU A 106 -9.42 -3.96 21.02
C GLU A 106 -9.51 -2.65 21.81
N ASP A 107 -9.47 -2.76 23.15
CA ASP A 107 -9.28 -1.63 24.05
C ASP A 107 -7.79 -1.44 24.36
N MET A 108 -7.27 -0.24 24.11
CA MET A 108 -5.86 0.13 24.38
C MET A 108 -5.45 -0.05 25.86
N SER A 109 -6.40 -0.10 26.82
CA SER A 109 -6.07 -0.34 28.24
C SER A 109 -5.71 -1.79 28.54
N GLU A 110 -6.23 -2.76 27.79
CA GLU A 110 -5.93 -4.19 27.98
C GLU A 110 -4.63 -4.61 27.29
N SER A 111 -4.26 -3.93 26.20
CA SER A 111 -2.98 -4.17 25.49
C SER A 111 -1.75 -3.55 26.19
N PHE A 112 -1.94 -2.58 27.10
CA PHE A 112 -0.87 -1.96 27.88
C PHE A 112 -0.70 -2.53 29.31
N LEU A 113 -1.67 -3.26 29.87
CA LEU A 113 -1.65 -3.69 31.28
C LEU A 113 -1.80 -5.21 31.44
N GLY A 114 -0.66 -5.91 31.33
CA GLY A 114 -0.34 -7.04 32.20
C GLY A 114 -0.81 -8.43 31.77
N ASP A 115 0.11 -9.22 31.22
CA ASP A 115 0.68 -10.40 31.91
C ASP A 115 1.45 -11.26 30.90
N GLY A 116 2.78 -11.19 30.85
CA GLY A 116 3.63 -12.20 30.17
C GLY A 116 3.34 -12.49 28.68
N GLY A 117 2.41 -11.77 28.06
CA GLY A 117 1.94 -11.95 26.70
C GLY A 117 2.97 -11.33 25.78
N LYS A 118 3.89 -12.18 25.33
CA LYS A 118 4.88 -11.92 24.30
C LYS A 118 4.41 -10.82 23.32
N ILE A 119 4.83 -9.56 23.53
CA ILE A 119 5.12 -8.67 22.40
C ILE A 119 6.25 -9.41 21.68
N SER A 120 5.86 -10.33 20.81
CA SER A 120 6.70 -11.36 20.23
C SER A 120 7.56 -10.70 19.18
N LYS A 121 8.46 -9.77 19.57
CA LYS A 121 9.23 -8.90 18.68
C LYS A 121 8.51 -8.77 17.34
N SER A 122 7.35 -8.13 17.35
CA SER A 122 6.53 -8.04 16.14
C SER A 122 7.41 -7.43 15.05
N ARG A 123 7.34 -8.05 13.87
CA ARG A 123 8.03 -7.50 12.71
C ARG A 123 6.99 -6.79 11.91
N ASP A 124 6.92 -5.49 12.12
CA ASP A 124 5.97 -4.60 11.48
C ASP A 124 6.77 -3.77 10.48
N SER A 125 6.16 -3.43 9.35
CA SER A 125 6.87 -2.65 8.34
C SER A 125 5.93 -1.72 7.60
N LEU A 126 6.45 -0.52 7.36
CA LEU A 126 5.80 0.49 6.58
C LEU A 126 6.68 0.77 5.36
N SER A 127 6.09 0.79 4.18
CA SER A 127 6.75 1.31 3.00
C SER A 127 6.07 2.57 2.52
N PHE A 128 6.90 3.55 2.23
CA PHE A 128 6.51 4.87 1.80
C PHE A 128 7.02 5.10 0.39
N TYR A 129 6.14 5.47 -0.51
CA TYR A 129 6.46 5.72 -1.91
C TYR A 129 5.93 7.10 -2.27
N SER A 130 6.79 7.95 -2.83
CA SER A 130 6.40 9.30 -3.25
C SER A 130 6.89 9.61 -4.65
N ASN A 131 6.00 10.12 -5.50
CA ASN A 131 6.41 10.57 -6.83
C ASN A 131 6.88 12.02 -6.74
N SER A 132 8.18 12.24 -6.93
CA SER A 132 8.76 13.57 -7.06
C SER A 132 9.41 13.65 -8.44
N LYS A 133 9.20 14.74 -9.17
CA LYS A 133 9.68 14.91 -10.54
C LYS A 133 11.22 15.02 -10.56
N VAL A 134 11.91 13.90 -10.41
CA VAL A 134 13.36 13.77 -10.56
C VAL A 134 13.63 13.37 -11.99
N LEU A 135 14.24 14.28 -12.75
CA LEU A 135 14.74 14.04 -14.09
C LEU A 135 15.98 13.14 -14.00
N GLU A 136 15.80 11.84 -13.80
CA GLU A 136 16.86 10.85 -13.97
C GLU A 136 16.55 9.85 -15.08
N ILE A 137 17.53 9.70 -15.97
CA ILE A 137 17.47 8.90 -17.18
C ILE A 137 17.69 7.43 -16.79
N ASN A 138 16.61 6.71 -16.48
CA ASN A 138 16.65 5.25 -16.51
C ASN A 138 16.74 4.79 -17.97
N THR A 139 17.87 4.19 -18.34
CA THR A 139 18.37 4.09 -19.72
C THR A 139 17.70 3.03 -20.61
N SER A 140 16.61 2.38 -20.16
CA SER A 140 15.80 1.48 -21.00
C SER A 140 14.56 2.20 -21.54
N ARG A 141 14.37 2.14 -22.86
CA ARG A 141 13.20 2.71 -23.55
C ARG A 141 11.88 2.28 -22.90
N SER A 142 11.75 1.03 -22.49
CA SER A 142 10.52 0.51 -21.85
C SER A 142 10.20 1.18 -20.52
N VAL A 143 11.23 1.47 -19.72
CA VAL A 143 11.09 2.08 -18.39
C VAL A 143 10.64 3.53 -18.53
N ILE A 144 11.25 4.29 -19.45
CA ILE A 144 10.88 5.69 -19.74
C ILE A 144 9.41 5.81 -20.17
N HIS A 145 8.96 4.93 -21.06
CA HIS A 145 7.57 4.95 -21.54
C HIS A 145 6.58 4.58 -20.43
N SER A 146 6.96 3.63 -19.56
CA SER A 146 6.13 3.21 -18.43
C SER A 146 5.96 4.34 -17.42
N ARG A 147 7.06 4.95 -17.01
CA ARG A 147 7.07 6.12 -16.12
C ARG A 147 6.22 7.26 -16.66
N ALA A 148 6.42 7.62 -17.93
CA ALA A 148 5.66 8.70 -18.58
C ALA A 148 4.14 8.43 -18.61
N LYS A 149 3.71 7.19 -18.85
CA LYS A 149 2.29 6.83 -18.79
C LYS A 149 1.72 6.94 -17.39
N PHE A 150 2.45 6.49 -16.37
CA PHE A 150 2.01 6.62 -14.99
C PHE A 150 1.90 8.09 -14.59
N ASP A 151 2.86 8.93 -14.98
CA ASP A 151 2.82 10.37 -14.72
C ASP A 151 1.65 11.05 -15.43
N LEU A 152 1.36 10.67 -16.67
CA LEU A 152 0.18 11.15 -17.38
C LEU A 152 -1.12 10.74 -16.66
N ALA A 153 -1.22 9.48 -16.24
CA ALA A 153 -2.38 9.00 -15.49
C ALA A 153 -2.54 9.74 -14.15
N LEU A 154 -1.45 10.04 -13.45
CA LEU A 154 -1.47 10.86 -12.23
C LEU A 154 -1.93 12.30 -12.51
N GLN A 155 -1.42 12.94 -13.56
CA GLN A 155 -1.81 14.30 -13.94
C GLN A 155 -3.30 14.40 -14.24
N LEU A 156 -3.86 13.38 -14.90
CA LEU A 156 -5.28 13.28 -15.21
C LEU A 156 -6.13 12.86 -14.01
N SER A 157 -5.52 12.40 -12.91
CA SER A 157 -6.26 11.94 -11.74
C SER A 157 -6.71 13.10 -10.85
N ASN A 158 -7.92 12.95 -10.32
CA ASN A 158 -8.50 13.84 -9.32
C ASN A 158 -7.71 13.82 -8.00
N GLU A 159 -7.79 14.92 -7.24
CA GLU A 159 -7.27 14.98 -5.88
C GLU A 159 -8.14 14.14 -4.92
N GLY A 160 -7.55 13.60 -3.88
CA GLY A 160 -8.24 12.79 -2.87
C GLY A 160 -7.38 11.66 -2.31
N GLN A 161 -7.91 10.98 -1.30
CA GLN A 161 -7.27 9.87 -0.60
C GLN A 161 -8.07 8.59 -0.76
N PHE A 162 -7.39 7.52 -1.14
CA PHE A 162 -7.89 6.16 -1.09
C PHE A 162 -7.25 5.46 0.11
N THR A 163 -8.04 4.87 1.01
CA THR A 163 -7.53 4.00 2.08
C THR A 163 -8.12 2.60 1.90
N GLY A 164 -7.29 1.62 1.59
CA GLY A 164 -7.66 0.20 1.48
C GLY A 164 -7.27 -0.57 2.73
N TYR A 165 -8.13 -1.49 3.15
CA TYR A 165 -7.96 -2.38 4.28
C TYR A 165 -8.00 -3.82 3.80
N ALA A 166 -7.09 -4.67 4.28
CA ALA A 166 -7.06 -6.08 3.91
C ALA A 166 -8.28 -6.88 4.38
N CYS A 167 -8.95 -6.44 5.44
CA CYS A 167 -10.10 -7.10 6.02
C CYS A 167 -11.18 -6.11 6.50
N LEU A 168 -12.39 -6.61 6.75
CA LEU A 168 -13.46 -5.82 7.37
C LEU A 168 -13.15 -5.55 8.85
N ILE A 169 -13.92 -4.64 9.44
CA ILE A 169 -14.00 -4.53 10.90
C ILE A 169 -14.35 -5.90 11.49
N ASP A 170 -13.71 -6.24 12.61
CA ASP A 170 -13.85 -7.51 13.34
C ASP A 170 -13.38 -8.75 12.54
N GLN A 171 -12.45 -8.55 11.61
CA GLN A 171 -11.78 -9.64 10.88
C GLN A 171 -10.25 -9.61 11.05
N THR A 172 -9.65 -10.77 10.78
CA THR A 172 -8.20 -10.92 10.68
C THR A 172 -7.73 -10.76 9.23
N SER A 173 -6.51 -10.29 9.04
CA SER A 173 -5.84 -10.34 7.73
C SER A 173 -5.01 -11.62 7.62
N GLY A 174 -5.07 -12.29 6.46
CA GLY A 174 -4.33 -13.51 6.20
C GLY A 174 -2.85 -13.25 5.91
N ASP A 175 -1.95 -13.76 6.74
CA ASP A 175 -0.48 -13.76 6.51
C ASP A 175 -0.03 -15.12 5.98
N ASN A 176 0.59 -15.16 4.80
CA ASN A 176 1.22 -16.36 4.27
C ASN A 176 2.76 -16.25 4.36
N PRO A 177 3.44 -17.23 5.01
CA PRO A 177 4.86 -17.17 5.24
C PRO A 177 5.75 -17.23 3.98
N THR A 178 5.19 -17.55 2.81
CA THR A 178 5.94 -17.64 1.54
C THR A 178 5.53 -16.61 0.50
N SER A 179 4.32 -16.04 0.59
CA SER A 179 3.82 -15.06 -0.38
C SER A 179 3.58 -13.67 0.17
N GLY A 180 3.43 -13.49 1.49
CA GLY A 180 3.00 -12.21 2.09
C GLY A 180 1.54 -12.23 2.53
N GLY A 181 1.01 -11.06 2.87
CA GLY A 181 -0.40 -10.82 3.11
C GLY A 181 -1.24 -11.20 1.90
N ALA A 182 -2.34 -11.92 2.10
CA ALA A 182 -3.18 -12.40 1.02
C ALA A 182 -3.80 -11.23 0.22
N PHE A 183 -4.15 -10.12 0.90
CA PHE A 183 -4.64 -8.92 0.23
C PHE A 183 -3.55 -8.26 -0.61
N SER A 184 -2.38 -7.97 -0.03
CA SER A 184 -1.27 -7.34 -0.75
C SER A 184 -0.79 -8.16 -1.94
N SER A 185 -0.68 -9.49 -1.77
CA SER A 185 -0.29 -10.40 -2.84
C SER A 185 -1.27 -10.35 -4.01
N GLU A 186 -2.58 -10.44 -3.72
CA GLU A 186 -3.60 -10.47 -4.76
C GLU A 186 -3.80 -9.09 -5.42
N LEU A 187 -3.63 -7.99 -4.67
CA LEU A 187 -3.63 -6.64 -5.22
C LEU A 187 -2.49 -6.46 -6.23
N ILE A 188 -1.27 -6.89 -5.88
CA ILE A 188 -0.13 -6.86 -6.80
C ILE A 188 -0.37 -7.76 -8.02
N ASN A 189 -0.95 -8.95 -7.84
CA ASN A 189 -1.29 -9.85 -8.95
C ASN A 189 -2.31 -9.24 -9.89
N THR A 190 -3.34 -8.57 -9.35
CA THR A 190 -4.34 -7.83 -10.12
C THR A 190 -3.66 -6.79 -11.02
N GLY A 191 -2.71 -6.03 -10.48
CA GLY A 191 -1.91 -5.07 -11.25
C GLY A 191 -1.05 -5.72 -12.34
N LYS A 192 -0.33 -6.81 -12.01
CA LYS A 192 0.49 -7.58 -12.96
C LYS A 192 -0.35 -8.14 -14.11
N ASN A 193 -1.51 -8.72 -13.80
CA ASN A 193 -2.45 -9.29 -14.76
C ASN A 193 -3.04 -8.21 -15.68
N PHE A 194 -3.32 -7.02 -15.14
CA PHE A 194 -3.73 -5.89 -15.97
C PHE A 194 -2.66 -5.53 -17.01
N GLY A 195 -1.38 -5.50 -16.63
CA GLY A 195 -0.29 -5.15 -17.52
C GLY A 195 0.08 -6.22 -18.56
N SER A 196 -0.37 -7.46 -18.38
CA SER A 196 -0.04 -8.60 -19.27
C SER A 196 -1.07 -8.84 -20.38
N ILE A 197 -2.24 -8.21 -20.31
CA ILE A 197 -3.35 -8.39 -21.27
C ILE A 197 -3.40 -7.20 -22.24
N ASP A 198 -3.60 -7.48 -23.52
CA ASP A 198 -3.91 -6.46 -24.53
C ASP A 198 -5.28 -5.83 -24.22
N ARG A 199 -5.28 -4.53 -23.92
CA ARG A 199 -6.47 -3.81 -23.50
C ARG A 199 -6.43 -2.34 -23.91
N LYS A 200 -7.62 -1.76 -24.06
CA LYS A 200 -7.81 -0.36 -24.46
C LYS A 200 -7.47 0.65 -23.35
N ASP A 201 -7.66 0.29 -22.07
CA ASP A 201 -7.37 1.22 -20.99
C ASP A 201 -5.85 1.37 -20.80
N PHE A 202 -5.39 2.62 -20.70
CA PHE A 202 -3.99 2.94 -20.50
C PHE A 202 -3.49 2.69 -19.07
N TRP A 203 -4.38 2.73 -18.07
CA TRP A 203 -4.05 2.43 -16.68
C TRP A 203 -5.23 1.79 -15.92
N LEU A 204 -4.89 1.17 -14.81
CA LEU A 204 -5.80 0.61 -13.82
C LEU A 204 -5.87 1.55 -12.62
N PRO A 205 -7.02 2.20 -12.35
CA PRO A 205 -7.24 2.92 -11.11
C PRO A 205 -7.16 2.00 -9.88
N ILE A 206 -6.59 2.48 -8.77
CA ILE A 206 -6.50 1.74 -7.51
C ILE A 206 -7.84 1.21 -7.02
N ARG A 207 -8.91 2.01 -7.16
CA ARG A 207 -10.26 1.59 -6.77
C ARG A 207 -10.72 0.36 -7.56
N ARG A 208 -10.45 0.32 -8.87
CA ARG A 208 -10.79 -0.82 -9.71
C ARG A 208 -9.91 -2.02 -9.37
N ALA A 209 -8.62 -1.81 -9.11
CA ALA A 209 -7.71 -2.87 -8.66
C ALA A 209 -8.23 -3.53 -7.37
N VAL A 210 -8.53 -2.75 -6.34
CA VAL A 210 -9.08 -3.29 -5.08
C VAL A 210 -10.42 -3.98 -5.29
N ASN A 211 -11.32 -3.44 -6.12
CA ASN A 211 -12.59 -4.12 -6.45
C ASN A 211 -12.38 -5.48 -7.14
N GLU A 212 -11.37 -5.61 -8.00
CA GLU A 212 -11.00 -6.88 -8.63
C GLU A 212 -10.39 -7.85 -7.61
N THR A 213 -9.48 -7.36 -6.77
CA THR A 213 -8.91 -8.12 -5.64
C THR A 213 -9.97 -8.66 -4.68
N ILE A 214 -10.96 -7.85 -4.32
CA ILE A 214 -12.10 -8.27 -3.48
C ILE A 214 -12.87 -9.41 -4.13
N LYS A 215 -13.06 -9.39 -5.45
CA LYS A 215 -13.75 -10.47 -6.16
C LYS A 215 -12.92 -11.76 -6.11
N THR A 216 -11.62 -11.68 -6.41
CA THR A 216 -10.77 -12.86 -6.36
C THR A 216 -10.73 -13.49 -4.97
N LEU A 217 -10.55 -12.68 -3.93
CA LEU A 217 -10.45 -13.20 -2.55
C LEU A 217 -11.76 -13.74 -2.00
N LYS A 218 -12.91 -13.24 -2.46
CA LYS A 218 -14.22 -13.83 -2.11
C LYS A 218 -14.42 -15.25 -2.62
N ASP A 219 -13.76 -15.58 -3.73
CA ASP A 219 -13.80 -16.91 -4.33
C ASP A 219 -12.69 -17.83 -3.81
N ASP A 220 -11.80 -17.32 -2.95
CA ASP A 220 -10.70 -18.08 -2.35
C ASP A 220 -11.17 -18.84 -1.11
N ILE A 221 -11.08 -20.17 -1.16
CA ILE A 221 -11.48 -21.06 -0.07
C ILE A 221 -10.50 -21.08 1.11
N PHE A 222 -9.32 -20.48 0.96
CA PHE A 222 -8.25 -20.50 1.96
C PHE A 222 -8.21 -19.26 2.86
N THR A 223 -9.08 -18.27 2.61
CA THR A 223 -9.21 -17.08 3.45
C THR A 223 -10.66 -16.63 3.56
N ASP A 224 -11.03 -16.13 4.73
CA ASP A 224 -12.32 -15.50 5.03
C ASP A 224 -12.22 -13.97 5.11
N GLN A 225 -11.04 -13.41 4.83
CA GLN A 225 -10.83 -11.97 4.84
C GLN A 225 -11.64 -11.31 3.72
N ILE A 226 -12.27 -10.17 4.04
CA ILE A 226 -13.01 -9.38 3.07
C ILE A 226 -12.36 -8.00 3.00
N PRO A 227 -11.54 -7.71 1.98
CA PRO A 227 -10.96 -6.39 1.85
C PRO A 227 -12.04 -5.32 1.64
N THR A 228 -11.75 -4.11 2.10
CA THR A 228 -12.63 -2.96 1.97
C THR A 228 -11.83 -1.69 1.75
N TYR A 229 -12.49 -0.58 1.42
CA TYR A 229 -11.82 0.70 1.29
C TYR A 229 -12.78 1.86 1.57
N ILE A 230 -12.18 3.00 1.91
CA ILE A 230 -12.85 4.30 1.96
C ILE A 230 -12.13 5.29 1.05
N THR A 231 -12.84 6.34 0.67
CA THR A 231 -12.28 7.46 -0.06
C THR A 231 -12.55 8.77 0.67
N THR A 232 -11.65 9.73 0.51
CA THR A 232 -11.82 11.10 1.00
C THR A 232 -11.60 12.05 -0.18
N PRO A 233 -12.64 12.77 -0.65
CA PRO A 233 -14.04 12.73 -0.19
C PRO A 233 -14.73 11.37 -0.35
N ILE A 234 -15.73 11.11 0.51
CA ILE A 234 -16.48 9.84 0.56
C ILE A 234 -17.14 9.53 -0.79
N ASN A 235 -17.03 8.28 -1.22
CA ASN A 235 -17.59 7.75 -2.47
C ASN A 235 -17.06 8.42 -3.75
N MET A 236 -15.97 9.18 -3.66
CA MET A 236 -15.32 9.74 -4.84
C MET A 236 -14.72 8.62 -5.70
N ASP A 237 -14.92 8.70 -7.01
CA ASP A 237 -14.26 7.83 -7.97
C ASP A 237 -12.82 8.30 -8.19
N LEU A 238 -11.91 7.83 -7.34
CA LEU A 238 -10.49 8.17 -7.42
C LEU A 238 -9.83 7.37 -8.53
N THR A 239 -9.23 8.08 -9.50
CA THR A 239 -8.62 7.45 -10.68
C THR A 239 -7.12 7.20 -10.55
N HIS A 240 -6.57 7.35 -9.34
CA HIS A 240 -5.14 7.23 -9.04
C HIS A 240 -4.58 5.93 -9.63
N PRO A 241 -3.52 5.99 -10.45
CA PRO A 241 -3.01 4.82 -11.14
C PRO A 241 -2.38 3.84 -10.16
N PHE A 242 -2.70 2.57 -10.34
CA PHE A 242 -2.09 1.45 -9.64
C PHE A 242 -1.27 0.57 -10.59
N ALA A 243 -1.74 0.39 -11.83
CA ALA A 243 -1.01 -0.34 -12.88
C ALA A 243 -1.13 0.39 -14.23
N ILE A 244 -0.15 0.18 -15.11
CA ILE A 244 -0.16 0.68 -16.49
C ILE A 244 0.04 -0.48 -17.48
N THR A 245 -0.40 -0.27 -18.72
CA THR A 245 -0.18 -1.25 -19.79
C THR A 245 1.27 -1.22 -20.30
N ASN A 246 1.83 -2.42 -20.53
CA ASN A 246 3.16 -2.60 -21.11
C ASN A 246 3.24 -2.24 -22.62
N MET A 247 2.11 -2.01 -23.29
CA MET A 247 2.11 -1.83 -24.74
C MET A 247 2.74 -0.52 -25.16
N LEU A 248 3.81 -0.58 -25.95
CA LEU A 248 4.30 0.55 -26.74
C LEU A 248 3.31 0.80 -27.87
N ASN A 249 2.13 1.35 -27.59
CA ASN A 249 1.30 1.89 -28.66
C ASN A 249 2.00 3.15 -29.17
N ILE A 250 2.86 2.94 -30.17
CA ILE A 250 3.42 3.96 -31.02
C ILE A 250 2.23 4.60 -31.71
N ILE A 251 1.94 5.85 -31.37
CA ILE A 251 1.11 6.73 -32.19
C ILE A 251 1.95 7.14 -33.40
#